data_AF-A0A2P6WA65-F1
#
_entry.id   AF-A0A2P6WA65-F1
#
_cell.length_a   1.000
_cell.length_b   1.000
_cell.length_c   1.000
_cell.angle_alpha   90.00
_cell.angle_beta   90.00
_cell.angle_gamma   90.00
#
_symmetry.space_group_name_H-M   'P 1'
#
loop_
_entity.id
_entity.type
_entity.pdbx_description
1 polymer ?
#
loop_
_entity_poly.entity_id
_entity_poly.type
_entity_poly.pdbx_seq_one_letter_code
_entity_poly.pdbx_strand_id
1 'polypeptide(L)' 'MKPIDTHCHLDFERFDDDREKVVERSKKELEFVVNAGSNMETNRKALKLGERYP' A
#
# COMPACT_ATOMS: atom_id res chain seq x y z
N MET A 1 -3.61 -19.36 6.90
CA MET A 1 -2.89 -18.58 5.87
C MET A 1 -3.73 -17.35 5.59
N LYS A 2 -3.18 -16.14 5.70
CA LYS A 2 -3.92 -14.93 5.35
C LYS A 2 -3.91 -14.73 3.83
N PRO A 3 -4.92 -14.07 3.24
CA PRO A 3 -4.91 -13.75 1.82
C PRO A 3 -3.81 -12.72 1.47
N ILE A 4 -3.43 -12.70 0.20
CA ILE A 4 -2.47 -11.73 -0.36
C ILE A 4 -3.26 -10.80 -1.28
N ASP A 5 -3.08 -9.50 -1.12
CA ASP A 5 -3.55 -8.52 -2.11
C ASP A 5 -2.46 -8.37 -3.18
N THR A 6 -2.73 -8.94 -4.35
CA THR A 6 -1.75 -9.01 -5.44
C THR A 6 -1.65 -7.72 -6.25
N HIS A 7 -2.56 -6.75 -6.07
CA HIS A 7 -2.52 -5.47 -6.78
C HIS A 7 -3.41 -4.42 -6.12
N CYS A 8 -2.81 -3.36 -5.56
CA CYS A 8 -3.53 -2.19 -5.05
C CYS A 8 -2.77 -0.87 -5.33
N HIS A 9 -3.41 0.26 -4.98
CA HIS A 9 -2.90 1.62 -5.16
C HIS A 9 -3.08 2.49 -3.89
N LEU A 10 -2.44 2.10 -2.78
CA LEU A 10 -2.43 2.82 -1.50
C LEU A 10 -1.68 4.16 -1.58
N ASP A 11 -0.88 4.38 -2.62
CA ASP A 11 -0.19 5.65 -2.88
C ASP A 11 -1.10 6.74 -3.46
N PHE A 12 -2.35 6.41 -3.81
CA PHE A 12 -3.30 7.38 -4.36
C PHE A 12 -3.81 8.37 -3.31
N GLU A 13 -4.13 9.58 -3.75
CA GLU A 13 -4.60 10.70 -2.92
C GLU A 13 -5.91 10.40 -2.18
N ARG A 14 -6.72 9.48 -2.71
CA ARG A 14 -7.95 9.01 -2.04
C ARG A 14 -7.70 8.47 -0.63
N PHE A 15 -6.47 8.03 -0.34
CA PHE A 15 -6.07 7.51 0.96
C PHE A 15 -5.31 8.54 1.81
N ASP A 16 -5.15 9.80 1.39
CA ASP A 16 -4.32 10.76 2.12
C ASP A 16 -4.77 10.98 3.57
N ASP A 17 -6.08 10.99 3.82
CA ASP A 17 -6.64 11.22 5.16
C ASP A 17 -6.53 9.99 6.09
N ASP A 18 -6.37 8.78 5.55
CA ASP A 18 -6.50 7.54 6.33
C ASP A 18 -5.50 6.42 5.98
N ARG A 19 -4.49 6.69 5.15
CA ARG A 19 -3.51 5.71 4.66
C ARG A 19 -2.91 4.85 5.77
N GLU A 20 -2.51 5.48 6.87
CA GLU A 20 -1.89 4.76 7.98
C GLU A 20 -2.86 3.74 8.60
N LYS A 21 -4.13 4.10 8.74
CA LYS A 21 -5.17 3.20 9.25
C LYS A 21 -5.43 2.05 8.28
N VAL A 22 -5.43 2.34 6.98
CA VAL A 22 -5.61 1.33 5.93
C VAL A 22 -4.45 0.33 5.95
N VAL A 23 -3.20 0.80 6.01
CA VAL A 23 -2.01 -0.05 6.07
C VAL A 23 -2.01 -0.91 7.33
N GLU A 24 -2.33 -0.35 8.49
CA GLU A 24 -2.39 -1.12 9.75
C GLU A 24 -3.51 -2.15 9.77
N ARG A 25 -4.64 -1.88 9.11
CA ARG A 25 -5.67 -2.91 8.86
C ARG A 25 -5.14 -3.99 7.91
N SER A 26 -4.47 -3.62 6.82
CA SER A 26 -3.92 -4.59 5.86
C SER A 26 -2.92 -5.53 6.53
N LYS A 27 -2.03 -5.06 7.40
CA LYS A 27 -1.10 -5.92 8.16
C LYS A 27 -1.80 -6.94 9.08
N LYS A 28 -3.00 -6.60 9.57
CA LYS A 28 -3.80 -7.49 10.42
C LYS A 28 -4.50 -8.56 9.61
N GLU A 29 -5.08 -8.19 8.47
CA GLU A 29 -5.95 -9.06 7.68
C GLU A 29 -5.23 -9.84 6.57
N LEU A 30 -4.12 -9.31 6.05
CA LEU A 30 -3.40 -9.84 4.88
C LEU A 30 -2.03 -10.39 5.27
N GLU A 31 -1.52 -11.31 4.47
CA GLU A 31 -0.14 -11.82 4.57
C GLU A 31 0.84 -10.84 3.93
N PHE A 32 0.48 -10.32 2.76
CA PHE A 32 1.32 -9.43 1.95
C PHE A 32 0.45 -8.58 1.02
N VAL A 33 0.99 -7.43 0.61
CA VAL A 33 0.34 -6.48 -0.30
C VAL A 33 1.32 -6.03 -1.37
N VAL A 34 0.91 -6.10 -2.64
CA VAL A 34 1.63 -5.51 -3.77
C VAL A 34 1.04 -4.14 -4.08
N ASN A 35 1.70 -3.07 -3.62
CA ASN A 35 1.32 -1.71 -3.97
C ASN A 35 1.95 -1.26 -5.29
N ALA A 36 1.17 -1.24 -6.37
CA ALA A 36 1.63 -0.87 -7.70
C ALA A 36 1.54 0.65 -7.92
N GLY A 37 2.58 1.27 -8.48
CA GLY A 37 2.45 2.62 -9.05
C GLY A 37 1.85 2.56 -10.46
N SER A 38 1.23 3.65 -10.91
CA SER A 38 0.61 3.76 -12.24
C SER A 38 1.41 4.62 -13.24
N ASN A 39 2.40 5.36 -12.75
CA ASN A 39 3.31 6.22 -13.49
C ASN A 39 4.60 6.48 -12.69
N MET A 40 5.52 7.28 -13.22
CA MET A 40 6.82 7.56 -12.57
C MET A 40 6.69 8.23 -11.20
N GLU A 41 5.71 9.11 -11.01
CA GLU A 41 5.50 9.81 -9.74
C GLU A 41 4.93 8.86 -8.69
N THR A 42 3.86 8.15 -9.03
CA THR A 42 3.20 7.16 -8.16
C THR A 42 4.11 5.98 -7.84
N ASN A 43 4.98 5.54 -8.77
CA ASN A 43 6.01 4.54 -8.46
C ASN A 43 6.96 5.01 -7.36
N ARG A 44 7.37 6.29 -7.37
CA ARG A 44 8.22 6.83 -6.29
C ARG A 44 7.47 6.90 -4.97
N LYS A 45 6.17 7.22 -4.97
CA LYS A 45 5.31 7.20 -3.77
C LYS A 45 5.16 5.76 -3.24
N ALA A 46 4.91 4.79 -4.12
CA ALA A 46 4.80 3.37 -3.79
C ALA A 46 6.08 2.82 -3.16
N LEU A 47 7.26 3.13 -3.72
CA LEU A 47 8.55 2.74 -3.16
C LEU A 47 8.75 3.30 -1.75
N LYS A 48 8.52 4.61 -1.56
CA LYS A 48 8.59 5.24 -0.23
C LYS A 48 7.61 4.62 0.77
N LEU A 49 6.43 4.21 0.31
CA LEU A 49 5.43 3.57 1.15
C LEU A 49 5.92 2.19 1.61
N GLY A 50 6.52 1.40 0.70
CA GLY A 50 7.12 0.11 1.03
C GLY A 50 8.32 0.23 1.98
N GLU A 51 9.18 1.24 1.81
CA GLU A 51 10.28 1.53 2.74
C GLU A 51 9.78 1.91 4.14
N ARG A 52 8.67 2.65 4.23
CA ARG A 52 8.03 3.04 5.49
C ARG A 52 7.36 1.86 6.19
N TYR A 53 6.85 0.89 5.43
CA TYR A 53 6.10 -0.26 5.91
C TYR A 53 6.65 -1.56 5.31
N PRO A 54 7.81 -2.04 5.80
CA PRO A 54 8.43 -3.27 5.34
C PRO A 54 7.62 -4.53 5.72
#